data_AF-A0A353W0L5-F1
#
_entry.id   AF-A0A353W0L5-F1
#
_cell.length_a   1.000
_cell.length_b   1.000
_cell.length_c   1.000
_cell.angle_alpha   90.00
_cell.angle_beta   90.00
_cell.angle_gamma   90.00
#
_symmetry.space_group_name_H-M   'P 1'
#
loop_
_entity.id
_entity.type
_entity.pdbx_description
1 polymer ?
#
loop_
_entity_poly.entity_id
_entity_poly.type
_entity_poly.pdbx_seq_one_letter_code
_entity_poly.pdbx_strand_id
1 'polypeptide(L)'
;MNIFSRLKSVLRLLFNSRIRFVDKIPIILMLFYILNPIDLIPLPVLGFGILDDLVVFVVLLKLVDRTLLKYYNEEKKDLDPDHIIVDVDYEIDEKDDSEL
;
A
#
# COMPACT_ATOMS: atom_id res chain seq x y z
N MET A 1 10.95 13.93 -1.95
CA MET A 1 10.01 13.00 -1.28
C MET A 1 9.97 11.71 -2.10
N ASN A 2 10.50 10.61 -1.56
CA ASN A 2 10.82 9.43 -2.37
C ASN A 2 9.57 8.58 -2.63
N ILE A 3 9.13 8.50 -3.89
CA ILE A 3 7.98 7.67 -4.34
C ILE A 3 8.17 6.20 -3.96
N PHE A 4 9.42 5.73 -3.98
CA PHE A 4 9.81 4.35 -3.65
C PHE A 4 9.43 3.96 -2.21
N SER A 5 9.59 4.88 -1.26
CA SER A 5 9.23 4.65 0.14
C SER A 5 7.72 4.50 0.34
N ARG A 6 6.93 5.24 -0.47
CA ARG A 6 5.47 5.10 -0.48
C ARG A 6 5.05 3.76 -1.07
N LEU A 7 5.64 3.37 -2.20
CA LEU A 7 5.37 2.07 -2.83
C LEU A 7 5.70 0.90 -1.88
N LYS A 8 6.85 0.97 -1.19
CA LYS A 8 7.23 -0.02 -0.17
C LYS A 8 6.23 -0.10 0.97
N SER A 9 5.62 1.01 1.37
CA SER A 9 4.60 1.05 2.42
C SER A 9 3.30 0.38 1.97
N VAL A 10 2.88 0.60 0.72
CA VAL A 10 1.71 -0.08 0.12
C VAL A 10 1.97 -1.59 -0.03
N LEU A 11 3.17 -1.98 -0.47
CA LEU A 11 3.55 -3.39 -0.55
C LEU A 11 3.63 -4.05 0.84
N ARG A 12 4.21 -3.36 1.82
CA ARG A 12 4.25 -3.82 3.22
C ARG A 12 2.85 -3.99 3.78
N LEU A 13 1.92 -3.10 3.44
CA LEU A 13 0.51 -3.22 3.78
C LEU A 13 -0.09 -4.49 3.16
N LEU A 14 0.11 -4.72 1.85
CA LEU A 14 -0.41 -5.89 1.14
C LEU A 14 0.01 -7.23 1.77
N PHE A 15 1.29 -7.35 2.12
CA PHE A 15 1.87 -8.54 2.72
C PHE A 15 1.65 -8.65 4.24
N ASN A 16 0.99 -7.67 4.86
CA ASN A 16 0.69 -7.73 6.29
C ASN A 16 -0.51 -8.68 6.55
N SER A 17 -0.33 -9.60 7.49
CA SER A 17 -1.37 -10.56 7.90
C SER A 17 -2.44 -9.93 8.81
N ARG A 18 -2.16 -8.75 9.39
CA ARG A 18 -3.13 -8.00 10.24
C ARG A 18 -4.35 -7.47 9.50
N ILE A 19 -4.33 -7.48 8.17
CA ILE A 19 -5.32 -6.87 7.30
C ILE A 19 -6.29 -7.94 6.82
N ARG A 20 -7.59 -7.68 7.00
CA ARG A 20 -8.64 -8.61 6.56
C ARG A 20 -8.55 -8.81 5.05
N PHE A 21 -8.82 -10.03 4.59
CA PHE A 21 -8.75 -10.38 3.16
C PHE A 21 -9.59 -9.45 2.26
N VAL A 22 -10.72 -8.94 2.76
CA VAL A 22 -11.59 -8.00 2.02
C VAL A 22 -10.89 -6.69 1.70
N ASP A 23 -10.07 -6.18 2.62
CA ASP A 23 -9.36 -4.93 2.47
C ASP A 23 -8.16 -5.05 1.50
N LYS A 24 -7.75 -6.29 1.15
CA LYS A 24 -6.72 -6.58 0.15
C LYS A 24 -7.24 -6.57 -1.30
N ILE A 25 -8.55 -6.79 -1.49
CA ILE A 25 -9.19 -6.88 -2.81
C ILE A 25 -8.88 -5.68 -3.72
N PRO A 26 -8.97 -4.41 -3.27
CA PRO A 26 -8.71 -3.26 -4.13
C PRO A 26 -7.27 -3.21 -4.65
N ILE A 27 -6.32 -3.62 -3.82
CA ILE A 27 -4.89 -3.60 -4.17
C ILE A 27 -4.58 -4.74 -5.15
N ILE A 28 -5.18 -5.92 -4.93
CA ILE A 28 -5.07 -7.05 -5.86
C ILE A 28 -5.69 -6.70 -7.21
N LEU A 29 -6.87 -6.07 -7.24
CA LEU A 29 -7.51 -5.59 -8.46
C LEU A 29 -6.63 -4.57 -9.19
N MET A 30 -6.03 -3.61 -8.48
CA MET A 30 -5.10 -2.66 -9.08
C MET A 30 -3.86 -3.35 -9.67
N LEU A 31 -3.30 -4.34 -8.99
CA LEU A 31 -2.15 -5.10 -9.50
C LEU A 31 -2.53 -5.94 -10.72
N PHE A 32 -3.70 -6.57 -10.68
CA PHE A 32 -4.24 -7.34 -11.80
C PHE A 32 -4.50 -6.45 -13.02
N TYR A 33 -5.03 -5.24 -12.81
CA TYR A 33 -5.22 -4.23 -13.85
C TYR A 33 -3.91 -3.79 -14.51
N ILE A 34 -2.83 -3.62 -13.73
CA ILE A 34 -1.51 -3.28 -14.27
C ILE A 34 -0.91 -4.45 -15.08
N LEU A 35 -1.06 -5.68 -14.59
CA LEU A 35 -0.54 -6.89 -15.25
C LEU A 35 -1.33 -7.26 -16.51
N ASN A 36 -2.62 -6.93 -16.51
CA ASN A 36 -3.53 -7.28 -17.57
C ASN A 36 -4.62 -6.21 -17.73
N PRO A 37 -4.36 -5.14 -18.51
CA PRO A 37 -5.34 -4.09 -18.77
C PRO A 37 -6.45 -4.53 -19.74
N ILE A 38 -6.72 -5.85 -19.87
CA ILE A 38 -7.63 -6.39 -20.90
C ILE A 38 -9.00 -5.72 -20.85
N ASP A 39 -9.34 -5.11 -22.00
CA ASP A 39 -10.65 -4.91 -22.62
C ASP A 39 -11.84 -5.30 -21.72
N LEU A 40 -12.12 -4.46 -20.71
CA LEU A 40 -13.32 -4.60 -19.89
C LEU A 40 -14.59 -4.34 -20.71
N ILE A 41 -14.47 -3.65 -21.84
CA ILE A 41 -15.58 -3.38 -22.73
C ILE A 41 -15.14 -3.47 -24.20
N PRO A 42 -15.55 -4.50 -24.96
CA PRO A 42 -15.28 -4.57 -26.39
C PRO A 42 -16.20 -3.56 -27.10
N LEU A 43 -15.78 -2.30 -27.22
CA LEU A 43 -16.51 -1.28 -27.98
C LEU A 43 -15.83 -0.99 -29.32
N PRO A 44 -16.56 -1.07 -30.45
CA PRO A 44 -16.05 -0.74 -31.78
C PRO A 44 -15.78 0.77 -32.00
N VAL A 45 -15.83 1.60 -30.95
CA VAL A 45 -15.67 3.05 -31.03
C VAL A 45 -14.23 3.44 -30.68
N LEU A 46 -13.41 3.58 -31.72
CA LEU A 46 -12.00 4.02 -31.65
C LEU A 46 -11.87 5.29 -30.77
N GLY A 47 -11.31 5.14 -29.56
CA GLY A 47 -10.96 6.25 -28.65
C GLY A 47 -11.60 6.21 -27.26
N PHE A 48 -12.67 5.43 -27.05
CA PHE A 48 -13.31 5.33 -25.72
C PHE A 48 -12.61 4.36 -24.75
N GLY A 49 -11.83 3.40 -25.26
CA GLY A 49 -11.09 2.45 -24.41
C GLY A 49 -10.14 3.15 -23.43
N ILE A 50 -9.43 4.19 -23.89
CA ILE A 50 -8.47 4.94 -23.05
C ILE A 50 -9.18 5.68 -21.91
N LEU A 51 -10.37 6.22 -22.17
CA LEU A 51 -11.15 6.92 -21.15
C LEU A 51 -11.69 5.96 -20.10
N ASP A 52 -12.17 4.79 -20.52
CA ASP A 52 -12.65 3.74 -19.61
C ASP A 52 -11.52 3.24 -18.70
N ASP A 53 -10.38 2.90 -19.29
CA ASP A 53 -9.16 2.49 -18.59
C ASP A 53 -8.73 3.52 -17.54
N LEU A 54 -8.75 4.81 -17.90
CA LEU A 54 -8.38 5.88 -16.99
C LEU A 54 -9.37 6.04 -15.84
N VAL A 55 -10.67 5.90 -16.10
CA VAL A 55 -11.70 5.96 -15.06
C VAL A 55 -11.55 4.79 -14.09
N VAL A 56 -11.38 3.56 -14.60
CA VAL A 56 -11.15 2.35 -13.80
C VAL A 56 -9.89 2.52 -12.95
N PHE A 57 -8.79 3.01 -13.54
CA PHE A 57 -7.54 3.25 -12.83
C PHE A 57 -7.70 4.26 -11.70
N VAL A 58 -8.38 5.38 -11.92
CA VAL A 58 -8.63 6.41 -10.89
C VAL A 58 -9.53 5.87 -9.78
N VAL A 59 -10.54 5.07 -10.11
CA VAL A 59 -11.41 4.41 -9.12
C VAL A 59 -10.60 3.45 -8.26
N LEU A 60 -9.76 2.61 -8.86
CA LEU A 60 -8.88 1.69 -8.14
C LEU A 60 -7.89 2.42 -7.23
N LEU A 61 -7.27 3.50 -7.72
CA LEU A 61 -6.41 4.34 -6.89
C LEU A 61 -7.14 4.91 -5.67
N LYS A 62 -8.38 5.41 -5.84
CA LYS A 62 -9.17 5.91 -4.71
C LYS A 62 -9.52 4.81 -3.71
N LEU A 63 -9.80 3.60 -4.16
CA LEU A 63 -10.08 2.49 -3.26
C LEU A 63 -8.84 2.10 -2.45
N VAL A 64 -7.68 2.03 -3.09
CA VAL A 64 -6.40 1.75 -2.42
C VAL A 64 -6.06 2.86 -1.42
N ASP A 65 -6.24 4.13 -1.79
CA ASP A 65 -6.01 5.28 -0.90
C ASP A 65 -6.91 5.24 0.33
N ARG A 66 -8.20 4.94 0.18
CA ARG A 66 -9.12 4.75 1.30
C ARG A 66 -8.69 3.62 2.23
N THR A 67 -8.24 2.49 1.68
CA THR A 67 -7.72 1.37 2.47
C THR A 67 -6.47 1.79 3.25
N LEU A 68 -5.54 2.49 2.61
CA LEU A 68 -4.33 3.01 3.26
C LEU A 68 -4.67 3.98 4.39
N LEU A 69 -5.57 4.93 4.15
CA LEU A 69 -6.02 5.90 5.15
C LEU A 69 -6.72 5.24 6.33
N LYS A 70 -7.53 4.20 6.08
CA LYS A 70 -8.17 3.41 7.13
C LYS A 70 -7.12 2.80 8.06
N TYR A 71 -6.12 2.09 7.52
CA TYR A 71 -5.08 1.46 8.34
C TYR A 71 -4.13 2.46 8.99
N TYR A 72 -3.81 3.56 8.32
CA TYR A 72 -3.01 4.64 8.90
C TYR A 72 -3.73 5.30 10.09
N ASN A 73 -5.05 5.50 9.99
CA ASN A 73 -5.83 6.06 11.09
C ASN A 73 -6.12 5.04 12.19
N GLU A 74 -6.24 3.74 11.87
CA GLU A 74 -6.31 2.67 12.88
C GLU A 74 -5.01 2.57 13.68
N GLU A 75 -3.85 2.59 13.01
CA GLU A 75 -2.53 2.60 13.67
C GLU A 75 -2.35 3.85 14.56
N LYS A 76 -2.89 5.00 14.15
CA LYS A 76 -2.93 6.22 14.96
C LYS A 76 -3.91 6.20 16.12
N LYS A 77 -4.95 5.35 16.09
CA LYS A 77 -5.85 5.17 17.23
C LYS A 77 -5.25 4.26 18.30
N ASP A 78 -4.39 3.32 17.90
CA ASP A 78 -3.63 2.47 18.82
C ASP A 78 -2.40 3.20 19.40
N LEU A 79 -1.97 4.30 18.77
CA LEU A 79 -1.05 5.27 19.34
C LEU A 79 -1.83 6.22 20.27
N ASP A 80 -2.15 5.74 21.47
CA ASP A 80 -2.49 6.65 22.57
C ASP A 80 -1.35 7.68 22.68
N PRO A 81 -1.57 8.99 22.48
CA PRO A 81 -0.49 9.99 22.56
C PRO A 81 0.19 10.01 23.94
N ASP A 82 -0.42 9.41 24.96
CA ASP A 82 0.15 9.19 26.29
C ASP A 82 1.12 7.99 26.38
N HIS A 83 1.23 7.15 25.34
CA HIS A 83 2.08 5.95 25.35
C HIS A 83 3.07 5.90 24.18
N ILE A 84 3.62 7.06 23.81
CA ILE A 84 4.79 7.11 22.92
C ILE A 84 6.04 6.90 23.80
N ILE A 85 6.59 5.68 23.78
CA ILE A 85 7.90 5.41 24.37
C ILE A 85 8.95 6.01 23.42
N VAL A 86 9.33 7.26 23.68
CA VAL A 86 10.35 8.01 22.92
C VAL A 86 11.77 7.60 23.33
N ASP A 87 11.91 6.84 24.41
CA ASP A 87 13.19 6.48 25.02
C ASP A 87 13.47 4.99 24.84
N VAL A 88 13.91 4.62 23.63
CA VAL A 88 14.56 3.33 23.41
C VAL A 88 16.03 3.64 23.14
N ASP A 89 16.82 3.71 24.21
CA ASP A 89 18.27 3.68 24.12
C ASP A 89 18.68 2.32 23.55
N TYR A 90 19.16 2.33 22.31
CA TYR A 90 19.78 1.16 21.72
C TYR A 90 21.24 1.14 22.17
N GLU A 91 21.57 0.26 23.10
CA GLU A 91 22.96 -0.09 23.39
C GLU A 91 23.46 -0.94 22.20
N ILE A 92 24.37 -0.36 21.41
CA ILE A 92 25.08 -1.10 20.37
C ILE A 92 26.08 -2.00 21.11
N ASP A 93 25.74 -3.27 21.27
CA ASP A 93 26.66 -4.29 21.76
C ASP A 93 27.70 -4.54 20.65
N GLU A 94 28.78 -3.76 20.66
CA GLU A 94 30.00 -4.07 19.87
C GLU A 94 30.65 -5.32 20.45
N LYS A 95 30.12 -6.49 20.10
CA LYS A 95 30.81 -7.76 20.30
C LYS A 95 31.20 -8.36 18.96
N ASP A 96 32.51 -8.58 18.88
CA ASP A 96 33.26 -9.33 17.88
C ASP A 96 33.41 -8.71 16.49
N ASP A 97 34.49 -7.97 16.31
CA ASP A 97 35.35 -8.04 15.12
C ASP A 97 36.82 -7.71 15.48
N SER A 98 37.31 -8.25 16.59
CA SER A 98 38.73 -8.20 16.93
C SER A 98 39.20 -9.47 17.65
N GLU A 99 39.09 -10.62 16.98
CA GLU A 99 40.03 -11.74 17.11
C GLU A 99 39.68 -12.81 16.06
N LEU A 100 40.33 -12.73 14.88
CA LEU A 100 41.07 -13.80 14.20
C LEU A 100 41.50 -13.38 12.78
#